data_AF-A0A3C1D5I7-F1
#
_entry.id   AF-A0A3C1D5I7-F1
#
_cell.length_a   1.000
_cell.length_b   1.000
_cell.length_c   1.000
_cell.angle_alpha   90.00
_cell.angle_beta   90.00
_cell.angle_gamma   90.00
#
_symmetry.space_group_name_H-M   'P 1'
#
loop_
_entity.id
_entity.type
_entity.pdbx_description
1 polymer ?
#
loop_
_entity_poly.entity_id
_entity_poly.type
_entity_poly.pdbx_seq_one_letter_code
_entity_poly.pdbx_strand_id
1 'polypeptide(L)' 'LPLMLEAGGGSIVNVASEAGLRGSAAGLAYTTSKHAVVGLTKSTSFMYA' A
#
# COMPACT_ATOMS: atom_id res chain seq x y z
N LEU A 1 -11.85 6.93 0.66
CA LEU A 1 -11.90 7.42 -0.73
C LEU A 1 -13.07 8.36 -1.00
N PRO A 2 -14.35 8.04 -0.70
CA PRO A 2 -15.49 8.90 -1.08
C PRO A 2 -15.32 10.38 -0.72
N LEU A 3 -14.89 10.68 0.50
CA LEU A 3 -14.63 12.06 0.95
C LEU A 3 -13.45 12.74 0.25
N MET A 4 -12.40 12.00 -0.11
CA MET A 4 -11.25 12.55 -0.86
C MET A 4 -11.63 12.82 -2.32
N LEU A 5 -12.50 11.99 -2.89
CA LEU A 5 -13.03 12.19 -4.25
C LEU A 5 -13.97 13.40 -4.28
N GLU A 6 -14.85 13.54 -3.29
CA GLU A 6 -15.72 14.72 -3.13
C GLU A 6 -14.91 16.01 -2.94
N ALA A 7 -13.83 15.95 -2.16
CA ALA A 7 -12.92 17.08 -1.95
C ALA A 7 -12.01 17.38 -3.16
N GLY A 8 -12.05 16.55 -4.22
CA GLY A 8 -11.21 16.70 -5.42
C GLY A 8 -9.74 16.35 -5.21
N GLY A 9 -9.37 15.77 -4.06
CA GLY A 9 -7.99 15.42 -3.76
C GLY A 9 -7.77 14.96 -2.32
N GLY A 10 -6.63 14.33 -2.09
CA GLY A 10 -6.20 13.86 -0.78
C GLY A 10 -4.97 12.98 -0.86
N SER A 11 -4.43 12.58 0.28
CA SER A 11 -3.29 11.66 0.34
C SER A 11 -3.51 10.62 1.42
N ILE A 12 -3.23 9.36 1.09
CA ILE A 12 -3.21 8.23 2.02
C ILE A 12 -1.79 7.73 2.08
N VAL A 13 -1.23 7.63 3.28
CA VAL A 13 0.14 7.13 3.51
C VAL A 13 0.08 5.82 4.27
N ASN A 14 0.60 4.75 3.65
CA ASN A 14 0.71 3.44 4.27
C ASN A 14 2.13 3.19 4.80
N VAL A 15 2.25 2.63 6.00
CA VAL A 15 3.55 2.20 6.53
C VAL A 15 3.90 0.82 5.98
N ALA A 16 4.77 0.79 4.98
CA ALA A 16 5.29 -0.45 4.40
C ALA A 16 6.46 -1.01 5.23
N SER A 17 7.34 -1.77 4.57
CA SER A 17 8.59 -2.30 5.13
C SER A 17 9.50 -2.65 3.97
N GLU A 18 10.80 -2.70 4.25
CA GLU A 18 11.80 -3.35 3.39
C GLU A 18 11.36 -4.77 2.98
N ALA A 19 10.68 -5.49 3.88
CA ALA A 19 10.07 -6.79 3.63
C ALA A 19 8.98 -6.81 2.53
N GLY A 20 8.51 -5.66 2.07
CA GLY A 20 7.59 -5.55 0.93
C GLY A 20 8.28 -5.46 -0.43
N LEU A 21 9.63 -5.40 -0.44
CA LEU A 21 10.45 -5.26 -1.64
C LEU A 21 11.32 -6.50 -1.90
N ARG A 22 11.67 -7.26 -0.85
CA ARG A 22 12.37 -8.54 -0.95
C ARG A 22 12.00 -9.48 0.21
N GLY A 23 12.30 -10.77 0.02
CA GLY A 23 12.06 -11.81 1.02
C GLY A 23 13.07 -11.80 2.19
N SER A 24 12.80 -12.65 3.18
CA SER A 24 13.68 -12.91 4.34
C SER A 24 13.84 -11.78 5.37
N ALA A 25 13.18 -10.64 5.20
CA ALA A 25 13.31 -9.52 6.14
C ALA A 25 12.56 -9.73 7.48
N ALA A 26 11.43 -10.45 7.49
CA ALA A 26 10.74 -10.88 8.71
C ALA A 26 9.65 -11.91 8.38
N GLY A 27 9.94 -13.21 8.52
CA GLY A 27 8.98 -14.33 8.45
C GLY A 27 8.10 -14.41 7.18
N LEU A 28 7.36 -15.51 7.02
CA LEU A 28 6.45 -15.66 5.87
C LEU A 28 5.30 -14.66 5.92
N ALA A 29 4.50 -14.70 6.99
CA ALA A 29 3.26 -13.93 7.10
C ALA A 29 3.50 -12.41 7.02
N TYR A 30 4.52 -11.90 7.71
CA TYR A 30 4.81 -10.48 7.71
C TYR A 30 5.36 -10.00 6.36
N THR A 31 6.31 -10.72 5.76
CA THR A 31 6.81 -10.44 4.40
C THR A 31 5.66 -10.41 3.38
N THR A 32 4.76 -11.40 3.41
CA THR A 32 3.56 -11.42 2.55
C THR A 32 2.67 -10.21 2.80
N SER A 33 2.38 -9.88 4.07
CA SER A 33 1.53 -8.74 4.40
C SER A 33 2.10 -7.42 3.87
N LYS A 34 3.42 -7.24 3.90
CA LYS A 34 4.07 -6.02 3.44
C LYS A 34 4.14 -5.93 1.91
N HIS A 35 4.27 -7.05 1.21
CA HIS A 35 4.06 -7.07 -0.25
C HIS A 35 2.61 -6.71 -0.61
N ALA A 36 1.62 -7.19 0.16
CA ALA A 36 0.22 -6.84 -0.06
C ALA A 36 -0.04 -5.33 0.10
N VAL A 37 0.57 -4.67 1.10
CA VAL A 37 0.47 -3.20 1.27
C VAL A 37 1.03 -2.44 0.05
N VAL A 38 2.16 -2.91 -0.51
CA VAL A 38 2.73 -2.32 -1.74
C VAL A 38 1.79 -2.49 -2.93
N GLY A 39 1.26 -3.70 -3.13
CA GLY A 39 0.29 -3.99 -4.19
C GLY A 39 -1.00 -3.18 -4.05
N LEU A 40 -1.54 -3.08 -2.84
CA LEU A 40 -2.72 -2.27 -2.51
C LEU A 40 -2.51 -0.80 -2.89
N THR A 41 -1.35 -0.25 -2.53
CA THR A 41 -1.02 1.16 -2.81
C THR A 41 -0.95 1.41 -4.32
N LYS A 42 -0.27 0.54 -5.07
CA LYS A 42 -0.17 0.64 -6.54
C LYS A 42 -1.53 0.50 -7.22
N SER A 43 -2.32 -0.50 -6.82
CA SER A 43 -3.65 -0.73 -7.39
C SER A 43 -4.59 0.44 -7.09
N THR A 44 -4.60 0.94 -5.85
CA THR A 44 -5.43 2.10 -5.48
C THR A 44 -4.99 3.36 -6.24
N SER A 45 -3.69 3.59 -6.37
CA SER A 45 -3.17 4.73 -7.14
C SER A 45 -3.59 4.65 -8.61
N PHE A 46 -3.52 3.48 -9.24
CA PHE A 46 -3.95 3.32 -10.63
C PHE A 46 -5.44 3.60 -10.82
N MET A 47 -6.27 3.23 -9.84
CA MET A 47 -7.73 3.38 -9.93
C MET A 47 -8.22 4.80 -9.63
N TYR A 48 -7.48 5.60 -8.85
CA TYR A 48 -7.99 6.83 -8.25
C TYR A 48 -7.05 8.06 -8.30
N ALA A 49 -5.86 7.97 -8.92
CA ALA A 49 -4.91 9.08 -9.05
C ALA A 49 -4.69 9.52 -10.50
#